data_AF-A0A3D3F3W9-F1
#
_entry.id   AF-A0A3D3F3W9-F1
#
_cell.length_a   1.000
_cell.length_b   1.000
_cell.length_c   1.000
_cell.angle_alpha   90.00
_cell.angle_beta   90.00
_cell.angle_gamma   90.00
#
_symmetry.space_group_name_H-M   'P 1'
#
loop_
_entity.id
_entity.type
_entity.pdbx_description
1 polymer ?
#
loop_
_entity_poly.entity_id
_entity_poly.type
_entity_poly.pdbx_seq_one_letter_code
_entity_poly.pdbx_strand_id
1 'polypeptide(L)'
;GVEPIRDTYGRVTELRLIPAKELGRPRIDVVVQTSGQFRDLAASRLMLISKAVEMAAAAKDDGYDNLVSASTVEIERLLVEQGVAPKDAREMSTQRVFGGINGMYGTGIQEMITAGDRWEDEKEVADTYIHNMGAAYGSDKNWGQFNEGLLRAALHNTDVVVQPRQNNTWGPLSLDHVYEFMGGINLAVRSVTGKDPDAYLADYRNHNNMKMQELKEAIGVESRATVLNPSYVREVMSGGAESAAKITEVVTNTYGWNVTKPDVIDNELWDELYSMYVEDTRNLGTKEFFRRENPGALQEITAVMMETARKGMWKATDRQLTNIAGLHSQLVKEYGSTGSGFAGGNAKLQDFIAGKLSAQDAQAYNRQITAMNTAASSSQSGQSGMVLQKQQVQQGDDAGETKSLNSIWIVLAVLIIFTALLVILRKKRRK
;
A
#
# COMPACT_ATOMS: atom_id res chain seq x y z
N GLY A 1 -25.81 7.51 7.82
CA GLY A 1 -27.22 7.98 7.75
C GLY A 1 -27.29 9.49 7.70
N VAL A 2 -26.52 10.09 6.80
CA VAL A 2 -26.47 11.52 6.50
C VAL A 2 -26.34 11.57 4.98
N GLU A 3 -27.04 12.48 4.33
CA GLU A 3 -26.98 12.62 2.87
C GLU A 3 -26.48 14.00 2.46
N PRO A 4 -25.76 14.09 1.33
CA PRO A 4 -25.35 15.37 0.76
C PRO A 4 -26.53 16.07 0.08
N ILE A 5 -26.72 17.36 0.35
CA ILE A 5 -27.60 18.23 -0.41
C ILE A 5 -26.79 18.88 -1.53
N ARG A 6 -27.31 18.81 -2.76
CA ARG A 6 -26.67 19.38 -3.94
C ARG A 6 -27.40 20.63 -4.41
N ASP A 7 -26.63 21.63 -4.84
CA ASP A 7 -27.19 22.79 -5.53
C ASP A 7 -27.58 22.46 -6.99
N THR A 8 -28.11 23.46 -7.71
CA THR A 8 -28.52 23.33 -9.11
C THR A 8 -27.36 23.02 -10.07
N TYR A 9 -26.11 23.21 -9.63
CA TYR A 9 -24.90 22.87 -10.38
C TYR A 9 -24.30 21.51 -9.97
N GLY A 10 -24.98 20.77 -9.09
CA GLY A 10 -24.57 19.45 -8.60
C GLY A 10 -23.48 19.48 -7.53
N ARG A 11 -23.10 20.66 -7.02
CA ARG A 11 -22.09 20.82 -5.95
C ARG A 11 -22.72 20.46 -4.61
N VAL A 12 -21.99 19.74 -3.77
CA VAL A 12 -22.43 19.46 -2.39
C VAL A 12 -22.26 20.73 -1.56
N THR A 13 -23.36 21.31 -1.11
CA THR A 13 -23.36 22.56 -0.32
C THR A 13 -23.65 22.31 1.15
N GLU A 14 -24.49 21.32 1.46
CA GLU A 14 -24.96 21.03 2.81
C GLU A 14 -25.10 19.52 3.05
N LEU A 15 -25.42 19.17 4.29
CA LEU A 15 -25.69 17.80 4.72
C LEU A 15 -27.05 17.78 5.42
N ARG A 16 -27.85 16.74 5.15
CA ARG A 16 -29.10 16.46 5.87
C ARG A 16 -28.92 15.19 6.69
N LEU A 17 -29.26 15.24 7.98
CA LEU A 17 -29.38 14.03 8.78
C LEU A 17 -30.62 13.25 8.33
N ILE A 18 -30.46 11.98 7.99
CA ILE A 18 -31.60 11.10 7.66
C ILE A 18 -32.24 10.66 9.00
N PRO A 19 -33.55 10.89 9.23
CA PRO A 19 -34.24 10.41 10.43
C PRO A 19 -34.09 8.89 10.63
N ALA A 20 -33.94 8.42 11.88
CA ALA A 20 -33.71 6.99 12.16
C ALA A 20 -34.80 6.07 11.58
N LYS A 21 -36.07 6.51 11.66
CA LYS A 21 -37.21 5.78 11.07
C LYS A 21 -37.12 5.67 9.55
N GLU A 22 -36.63 6.71 8.87
CA GLU A 22 -36.38 6.69 7.42
C GLU A 22 -35.16 5.82 7.08
N LEU A 23 -34.11 5.87 7.91
CA LEU A 23 -32.90 5.06 7.75
C LEU A 23 -33.17 3.55 7.88
N GLY A 24 -34.14 3.16 8.72
CA GLY A 24 -34.59 1.77 8.88
C GLY A 24 -33.59 0.83 9.55
N ARG A 25 -32.55 1.38 10.19
CA ARG A 25 -31.49 0.65 10.90
C ARG A 25 -30.73 1.60 11.84
N PRO A 26 -29.91 1.07 12.77
CA PRO A 26 -28.97 1.87 13.54
C PRO A 26 -28.03 2.72 12.67
N ARG A 27 -27.62 3.87 13.20
CA ARG A 27 -26.45 4.58 12.68
C ARG A 27 -25.20 3.82 13.11
N ILE A 28 -24.38 3.45 12.14
CA ILE A 28 -23.13 2.72 12.36
C ILE A 28 -22.00 3.75 12.46
N ASP A 29 -21.14 3.62 13.46
CA ASP A 29 -19.95 4.45 13.58
C ASP A 29 -18.94 4.13 12.47
N VAL A 30 -18.09 5.11 12.14
CA VAL A 30 -17.10 4.98 11.08
C VAL A 30 -15.79 5.60 11.52
N VAL A 31 -14.69 4.92 11.25
CA VAL A 31 -13.35 5.52 11.28
C VAL A 31 -12.87 5.59 9.83
N VAL A 32 -12.44 6.77 9.40
CA VAL A 32 -11.98 7.03 8.04
C VAL A 32 -10.49 7.25 8.06
N GLN A 33 -9.75 6.31 7.46
CA GLN A 33 -8.32 6.45 7.22
C GLN A 33 -8.09 7.06 5.83
N THR A 34 -7.43 8.21 5.76
CA THR A 34 -7.09 8.88 4.49
C THR A 34 -5.65 8.63 4.08
N SER A 35 -5.43 8.45 2.77
CA SER A 35 -4.09 8.60 2.19
C SER A 35 -3.70 10.08 2.12
N GLY A 36 -2.39 10.35 2.01
CA GLY A 36 -1.89 11.72 1.82
C GLY A 36 -2.44 12.37 0.54
N GLN A 37 -2.57 11.60 -0.54
CA GLN A 37 -3.12 12.11 -1.81
C GLN A 37 -4.60 12.50 -1.69
N PHE A 38 -5.42 11.68 -1.02
CA PHE A 38 -6.84 12.01 -0.84
C PHE A 38 -7.02 13.20 0.11
N ARG A 39 -6.21 13.28 1.17
CA ARG A 39 -6.15 14.45 2.07
C ARG A 39 -5.91 15.74 1.29
N ASP A 40 -4.92 15.76 0.41
CA ASP A 40 -4.50 16.98 -0.29
C ASP A 40 -5.49 17.39 -1.38
N LEU A 41 -6.09 16.43 -2.10
CA LEU A 41 -7.03 16.71 -3.19
C LEU A 41 -8.48 16.95 -2.73
N ALA A 42 -8.87 16.35 -1.61
CA ALA A 42 -10.27 16.28 -1.18
C ALA A 42 -10.47 16.70 0.28
N ALA A 43 -9.65 17.63 0.78
CA ALA A 43 -9.76 18.18 2.15
C ALA A 43 -11.18 18.56 2.57
N SER A 44 -11.91 19.29 1.72
CA SER A 44 -13.29 19.69 2.04
C SER A 44 -14.26 18.51 2.16
N ARG A 45 -13.95 17.35 1.58
CA ARG A 45 -14.76 16.13 1.68
C ARG A 45 -14.52 15.45 3.03
N LEU A 46 -13.29 15.50 3.55
CA LEU A 46 -12.96 15.08 4.92
C LEU A 46 -13.69 15.93 5.97
N MET A 47 -13.81 17.24 5.72
CA MET A 47 -14.59 18.13 6.58
C MET A 47 -16.09 17.81 6.55
N LEU A 48 -16.64 17.47 5.38
CA LEU A 48 -18.03 17.01 5.28
C LEU A 48 -18.26 15.71 6.05
N ILE A 49 -17.32 14.76 6.00
CA ILE A 49 -17.41 13.52 6.79
C ILE A 49 -17.42 13.84 8.28
N SER A 50 -16.54 14.72 8.75
CA SER A 50 -16.48 15.09 10.17
C SER A 50 -17.77 15.77 10.63
N LYS A 51 -18.31 16.70 9.83
CA LYS A 51 -19.62 17.31 10.09
C LYS A 51 -20.75 16.27 10.11
N ALA A 52 -20.71 15.27 9.23
CA ALA A 52 -21.69 14.19 9.23
C ALA A 52 -21.63 13.34 10.52
N VAL A 53 -20.42 13.06 11.01
CA VAL A 53 -20.21 12.35 12.28
C VAL A 53 -20.74 13.17 13.45
N GLU A 54 -20.43 14.46 13.54
CA GLU A 54 -20.95 15.35 14.59
C GLU A 54 -22.49 15.40 14.59
N MET A 55 -23.10 15.55 13.41
CA MET A 55 -24.56 15.51 13.25
C MET A 55 -25.16 14.18 13.70
N ALA A 56 -24.50 13.06 13.36
CA ALA A 56 -24.97 11.74 13.76
C ALA A 56 -24.76 11.48 15.25
N ALA A 57 -23.64 11.89 15.85
CA ALA A 57 -23.36 11.70 17.27
C ALA A 57 -24.34 12.47 18.16
N ALA A 58 -24.75 13.67 17.74
CA ALA A 58 -25.72 14.51 18.45
C ALA A 58 -27.20 14.10 18.21
N ALA A 59 -27.45 13.15 17.29
CA ALA A 59 -28.81 12.75 16.95
C ALA A 59 -29.49 11.97 18.08
N LYS A 60 -30.69 12.41 18.45
CA LYS A 60 -31.60 11.66 19.33
C LYS A 60 -32.47 10.76 18.47
N ASP A 61 -32.01 9.54 18.25
CA ASP A 61 -32.71 8.56 17.45
C ASP A 61 -33.84 7.90 18.26
N ASP A 62 -34.98 7.64 17.61
CA ASP A 62 -36.14 6.94 18.17
C ASP A 62 -36.32 5.62 17.42
N GLY A 63 -36.40 4.52 18.17
CA GLY A 63 -36.62 3.16 17.64
C GLY A 63 -35.38 2.39 17.18
N TYR A 64 -34.19 3.01 17.17
CA TYR A 64 -32.92 2.34 16.87
C TYR A 64 -31.79 2.91 17.74
N ASP A 65 -30.80 2.08 18.05
CA ASP A 65 -29.56 2.53 18.68
C ASP A 65 -28.75 3.44 17.75
N ASN A 66 -27.96 4.32 18.36
CA ASN A 66 -27.04 5.20 17.66
C ASN A 66 -25.59 4.86 18.04
N LEU A 67 -24.94 4.02 17.24
CA LEU A 67 -23.59 3.54 17.54
C LEU A 67 -22.53 4.65 17.41
N VAL A 68 -22.81 5.71 16.65
CA VAL A 68 -21.94 6.90 16.57
C VAL A 68 -21.92 7.62 17.92
N SER A 69 -23.10 7.83 18.51
CA SER A 69 -23.25 8.47 19.83
C SER A 69 -22.64 7.61 20.93
N ALA A 70 -22.95 6.31 20.95
CA ALA A 70 -22.38 5.36 21.92
C ALA A 70 -20.85 5.32 21.86
N SER A 71 -20.27 5.26 20.66
CA SER A 71 -18.81 5.25 20.49
C SER A 71 -18.17 6.59 20.85
N THR A 72 -18.85 7.72 20.64
CA THR A 72 -18.38 9.05 21.10
C THR A 72 -18.23 9.06 22.62
N VAL A 73 -19.22 8.57 23.36
CA VAL A 73 -19.14 8.45 24.83
C VAL A 73 -18.00 7.53 25.26
N GLU A 74 -17.83 6.40 24.56
CA GLU A 74 -16.78 5.44 24.87
C GLU A 74 -15.37 5.98 24.60
N ILE A 75 -15.19 6.72 23.51
CA ILE A 75 -13.91 7.38 23.20
C ILE A 75 -13.59 8.45 24.25
N GLU A 76 -14.56 9.27 24.65
CA GLU A 76 -14.37 10.24 25.75
C GLU A 76 -13.90 9.52 27.02
N ARG A 77 -14.54 8.39 27.39
CA ARG A 77 -14.16 7.58 28.55
C ARG A 77 -12.73 7.06 28.44
N LEU A 78 -12.38 6.43 27.32
CA LEU A 78 -11.05 5.84 27.08
C LEU A 78 -9.94 6.91 27.12
N LEU A 79 -10.18 8.10 26.56
CA LEU A 79 -9.23 9.20 26.60
C LEU A 79 -9.04 9.75 28.02
N VAL A 80 -10.11 9.88 28.81
CA VAL A 80 -10.02 10.30 30.21
C VAL A 80 -9.23 9.30 31.04
N GLU A 81 -9.42 7.99 30.81
CA GLU A 81 -8.65 6.93 31.46
C GLU A 81 -7.16 6.96 31.10
N GLN A 82 -6.82 7.47 29.92
CA GLN A 82 -5.44 7.73 29.49
C GLN A 82 -4.86 9.05 30.04
N GLY A 83 -5.63 9.79 30.87
CA GLY A 83 -5.19 11.03 31.51
C GLY A 83 -5.46 12.30 30.71
N VAL A 84 -6.21 12.23 29.60
CA VAL A 84 -6.66 13.41 28.86
C VAL A 84 -7.70 14.16 29.70
N ALA A 85 -7.59 15.49 29.78
CA ALA A 85 -8.57 16.29 30.52
C ALA A 85 -9.98 16.08 29.95
N PRO A 86 -11.04 15.93 30.79
CA PRO A 86 -12.39 15.60 30.31
C PRO A 86 -12.94 16.55 29.24
N LYS A 87 -12.59 17.84 29.32
CA LYS A 87 -12.97 18.83 28.31
C LYS A 87 -12.34 18.50 26.94
N ASP A 88 -11.04 18.22 26.92
CA ASP A 88 -10.29 17.95 25.69
C ASP A 88 -10.70 16.59 25.12
N ALA A 89 -10.88 15.58 25.98
CA ALA A 89 -11.41 14.26 25.61
C ALA A 89 -12.78 14.37 24.92
N ARG A 90 -13.68 15.21 25.45
CA ARG A 90 -14.97 15.48 24.82
C ARG A 90 -14.83 16.16 23.46
N GLU A 91 -13.98 17.17 23.33
CA GLU A 91 -13.70 17.84 22.05
C GLU A 91 -13.09 16.89 21.00
N MET A 92 -12.33 15.87 21.44
CA MET A 92 -11.70 14.87 20.58
C MET A 92 -12.62 13.70 20.24
N SER A 93 -13.61 13.41 21.09
CA SER A 93 -14.43 12.19 21.03
C SER A 93 -15.24 11.99 19.75
N THR A 94 -15.48 13.06 18.96
CA THR A 94 -16.18 13.01 17.67
C THR A 94 -15.24 12.90 16.48
N GLN A 95 -13.92 12.93 16.69
CA GLN A 95 -12.94 12.84 15.61
C GLN A 95 -12.93 11.41 15.05
N ARG A 96 -13.10 11.30 13.74
CA ARG A 96 -13.16 10.01 13.02
C ARG A 96 -12.34 9.95 11.74
N VAL A 97 -11.77 11.07 11.31
CA VAL A 97 -10.93 11.11 10.11
C VAL A 97 -9.48 11.20 10.54
N PHE A 98 -8.70 10.21 10.15
CA PHE A 98 -7.29 10.07 10.49
C PHE A 98 -6.43 9.90 9.24
N GLY A 99 -5.14 10.17 9.35
CA GLY A 99 -4.16 10.01 8.27
C GLY A 99 -2.72 10.20 8.74
N GLY A 100 -1.81 10.30 7.76
CA GLY A 100 -0.37 10.43 8.01
C GLY A 100 0.04 11.69 8.81
N ILE A 101 0.80 11.52 9.89
CA ILE A 101 1.43 12.61 10.64
C ILE A 101 2.38 13.43 9.77
N ASN A 102 2.58 14.71 10.12
CA ASN A 102 3.53 15.61 9.43
C ASN A 102 3.33 15.71 7.90
N GLY A 103 2.11 15.42 7.41
CA GLY A 103 1.83 15.47 5.98
C GLY A 103 2.33 14.26 5.19
N MET A 104 2.81 13.18 5.85
CA MET A 104 3.35 12.01 5.17
C MET A 104 2.31 11.30 4.27
N TYR A 105 2.81 10.61 3.25
CA TYR A 105 1.99 9.98 2.21
C TYR A 105 1.78 8.49 2.47
N GLY A 106 2.82 7.78 2.89
CA GLY A 106 2.73 6.39 3.32
C GLY A 106 2.46 6.26 4.82
N THR A 107 2.48 5.02 5.29
CA THR A 107 2.23 4.62 6.68
C THR A 107 3.52 4.34 7.45
N GLY A 108 4.64 4.17 6.74
CA GLY A 108 5.94 3.79 7.31
C GLY A 108 6.06 2.32 7.70
N ILE A 109 5.02 1.49 7.49
CA ILE A 109 5.09 0.06 7.87
C ILE A 109 5.70 -0.83 6.81
N GLN A 110 5.74 -0.44 5.53
CA GLN A 110 6.22 -1.32 4.45
C GLN A 110 7.69 -1.69 4.63
N GLU A 111 8.54 -0.70 4.88
CA GLU A 111 9.97 -0.91 5.16
C GLU A 111 10.18 -1.69 6.46
N MET A 112 9.34 -1.44 7.47
CA MET A 112 9.39 -2.17 8.74
C MET A 112 9.03 -3.65 8.54
N ILE A 113 7.94 -3.94 7.82
CA ILE A 113 7.49 -5.29 7.48
C ILE A 113 8.59 -6.02 6.72
N THR A 114 9.18 -5.39 5.70
CA THR A 114 10.22 -6.03 4.88
C THR A 114 11.57 -6.16 5.60
N ALA A 115 11.81 -5.39 6.66
CA ALA A 115 12.92 -5.59 7.58
C ALA A 115 12.60 -6.65 8.66
N GLY A 116 12.29 -7.88 8.23
CA GLY A 116 11.80 -8.97 9.08
C GLY A 116 12.68 -9.38 10.27
N ASP A 117 13.96 -9.01 10.28
CA ASP A 117 14.86 -9.22 11.42
C ASP A 117 14.84 -8.10 12.47
N ARG A 118 14.21 -6.96 12.17
CA ARG A 118 14.18 -5.77 13.03
C ARG A 118 12.94 -5.64 13.91
N TRP A 119 12.02 -6.58 13.82
CA TRP A 119 10.84 -6.70 14.68
C TRP A 119 10.61 -8.17 15.01
N GLU A 120 10.03 -8.45 16.18
CA GLU A 120 9.69 -9.81 16.62
C GLU A 120 8.18 -10.03 16.70
N ASP A 121 7.44 -9.01 17.14
CA ASP A 121 5.99 -9.06 17.35
C ASP A 121 5.28 -8.12 16.36
N GLU A 122 4.22 -8.59 15.70
CA GLU A 122 3.42 -7.75 14.80
C GLU A 122 2.81 -6.53 15.50
N LYS A 123 2.71 -6.55 16.83
CA LYS A 123 2.31 -5.39 17.64
C LYS A 123 3.24 -4.19 17.44
N GLU A 124 4.54 -4.39 17.21
CA GLU A 124 5.46 -3.29 16.91
C GLU A 124 5.08 -2.57 15.60
N VAL A 125 4.67 -3.36 14.60
CA VAL A 125 4.17 -2.85 13.31
C VAL A 125 2.82 -2.15 13.49
N ALA A 126 1.92 -2.73 14.30
CA ALA A 126 0.63 -2.13 14.64
C ALA A 126 0.79 -0.78 15.33
N ASP A 127 1.68 -0.70 16.31
CA ASP A 127 1.96 0.52 17.09
C ASP A 127 2.55 1.61 16.19
N THR A 128 3.44 1.23 15.27
CA THR A 128 4.00 2.14 14.25
C THR A 128 2.92 2.66 13.30
N TYR A 129 2.02 1.80 12.82
CA TYR A 129 0.88 2.23 12.00
C TYR A 129 0.00 3.23 12.75
N ILE A 130 -0.37 2.91 14.00
CA ILE A 130 -1.26 3.73 14.82
C ILE A 130 -0.63 5.10 15.09
N HIS A 131 0.67 5.15 15.34
CA HIS A 131 1.38 6.41 15.51
C HIS A 131 1.41 7.22 14.21
N ASN A 132 1.94 6.63 13.14
CA ASN A 132 2.16 7.34 11.88
C ASN A 132 0.86 7.75 11.20
N MET A 133 -0.21 7.00 11.37
CA MET A 133 -1.52 7.27 10.78
C MET A 133 -2.54 7.86 11.77
N GLY A 134 -2.07 8.33 12.93
CA GLY A 134 -2.91 8.85 14.02
C GLY A 134 -3.23 10.34 13.95
N ALA A 135 -2.82 11.05 12.90
CA ALA A 135 -3.11 12.48 12.77
C ALA A 135 -4.58 12.73 12.45
N ALA A 136 -5.24 13.61 13.18
CA ALA A 136 -6.62 13.98 12.93
C ALA A 136 -6.75 14.88 11.70
N TYR A 137 -7.79 14.65 10.91
CA TYR A 137 -8.18 15.46 9.77
C TYR A 137 -9.67 15.78 9.83
N GLY A 138 -10.12 16.72 8.99
CA GLY A 138 -11.54 17.03 8.85
C GLY A 138 -12.07 18.19 9.70
N SER A 139 -11.19 18.94 10.36
CA SER A 139 -11.49 20.31 10.81
C SER A 139 -10.26 21.20 10.61
N ASP A 140 -10.48 22.50 10.42
CA ASP A 140 -9.36 23.46 10.29
C ASP A 140 -8.56 23.58 11.59
N LYS A 141 -9.23 23.42 12.74
CA LYS A 141 -8.61 23.55 14.07
C LYS A 141 -7.57 22.44 14.34
N ASN A 142 -7.89 21.21 13.94
CA ASN A 142 -7.10 20.03 14.31
C ASN A 142 -6.39 19.39 13.11
N TRP A 143 -6.29 20.10 11.98
CA TRP A 143 -5.77 19.57 10.72
C TRP A 143 -4.31 19.09 10.87
N GLY A 144 -4.09 17.77 10.79
CA GLY A 144 -2.78 17.15 10.94
C GLY A 144 -2.30 17.05 12.39
N GLN A 145 -3.15 17.35 13.38
CA GLN A 145 -2.78 17.24 14.79
C GLN A 145 -2.72 15.77 15.21
N PHE A 146 -1.57 15.35 15.74
CA PHE A 146 -1.43 14.05 16.39
C PHE A 146 -1.80 14.17 17.87
N ASN A 147 -2.68 13.28 18.33
CA ASN A 147 -2.99 13.11 19.74
C ASN A 147 -2.78 11.65 20.13
N GLU A 148 -1.89 11.40 21.07
CA GLU A 148 -1.58 10.05 21.54
C GLU A 148 -2.86 9.36 22.06
N GLY A 149 -3.03 8.08 21.71
CA GLY A 149 -4.17 7.28 22.14
C GLY A 149 -5.49 7.50 21.40
N LEU A 150 -5.67 8.63 20.68
CA LEU A 150 -6.94 8.95 20.02
C LEU A 150 -7.35 7.93 18.96
N LEU A 151 -6.42 7.57 18.05
CA LEU A 151 -6.73 6.56 17.03
C LEU A 151 -7.04 5.19 17.68
N ARG A 152 -6.36 4.81 18.77
CA ARG A 152 -6.69 3.57 19.49
C ARG A 152 -8.10 3.61 20.06
N ALA A 153 -8.47 4.72 20.71
CA ALA A 153 -9.80 4.89 21.25
C ALA A 153 -10.85 4.83 20.13
N ALA A 154 -10.61 5.48 18.99
CA ALA A 154 -11.52 5.45 17.84
C ALA A 154 -11.67 4.04 17.24
N LEU A 155 -10.61 3.23 17.23
CA LEU A 155 -10.63 1.87 16.70
C LEU A 155 -11.24 0.83 17.66
N HIS A 156 -11.44 1.16 18.94
CA HIS A 156 -11.79 0.22 20.01
C HIS A 156 -13.01 -0.68 19.74
N ASN A 157 -14.01 -0.18 19.02
CA ASN A 157 -15.22 -0.93 18.67
C ASN A 157 -15.31 -1.24 17.16
N THR A 158 -14.18 -1.38 16.47
CA THR A 158 -14.17 -1.66 15.04
C THR A 158 -14.34 -3.14 14.77
N ASP A 159 -15.42 -3.49 14.06
CA ASP A 159 -15.70 -4.88 13.64
C ASP A 159 -15.32 -5.16 12.18
N VAL A 160 -15.33 -4.13 11.31
CA VAL A 160 -15.19 -4.31 9.86
C VAL A 160 -14.27 -3.26 9.23
N VAL A 161 -13.35 -3.68 8.37
CA VAL A 161 -12.53 -2.83 7.52
C VAL A 161 -13.03 -2.90 6.07
N VAL A 162 -13.27 -1.74 5.45
CA VAL A 162 -13.73 -1.65 4.06
C VAL A 162 -12.81 -0.76 3.24
N GLN A 163 -12.33 -1.27 2.09
CA GLN A 163 -11.60 -0.47 1.11
C GLN A 163 -12.34 -0.45 -0.24
N PRO A 164 -12.54 0.72 -0.88
CA PRO A 164 -13.13 0.77 -2.22
C PRO A 164 -12.13 0.31 -3.29
N ARG A 165 -12.62 -0.42 -4.30
CA ARG A 165 -11.87 -0.86 -5.49
C ARG A 165 -12.64 -0.54 -6.76
N GLN A 166 -11.97 0.02 -7.77
CA GLN A 166 -12.61 0.49 -9.02
C GLN A 166 -11.88 0.10 -10.31
N ASN A 167 -10.77 -0.63 -10.25
CA ASN A 167 -9.99 -1.05 -11.42
C ASN A 167 -9.71 -2.56 -11.41
N ASN A 168 -9.43 -3.10 -12.61
CA ASN A 168 -9.03 -4.50 -12.82
C ASN A 168 -7.52 -4.67 -13.02
N THR A 169 -6.75 -3.58 -12.99
CA THR A 169 -5.30 -3.60 -13.29
C THR A 169 -4.47 -4.05 -12.10
N TRP A 170 -4.94 -3.77 -10.88
CA TRP A 170 -4.29 -4.21 -9.66
C TRP A 170 -5.33 -4.68 -8.62
N GLY A 171 -4.88 -5.50 -7.69
CA GLY A 171 -5.67 -6.04 -6.59
C GLY A 171 -4.89 -6.09 -5.27
N PRO A 172 -5.45 -6.77 -4.25
CA PRO A 172 -4.78 -6.98 -2.98
C PRO A 172 -3.33 -7.47 -3.07
N LEU A 173 -3.01 -8.39 -3.99
CA LEU A 173 -1.67 -8.99 -4.07
C LEU A 173 -0.73 -8.22 -4.99
N SER A 174 -1.23 -7.59 -6.05
CA SER A 174 -0.38 -6.93 -7.05
C SER A 174 0.01 -5.49 -6.73
N LEU A 175 -0.50 -4.89 -5.67
CA LEU A 175 -0.15 -3.52 -5.26
C LEU A 175 0.09 -3.48 -3.75
N ASP A 176 1.31 -3.12 -3.40
CA ASP A 176 1.82 -3.02 -2.04
C ASP A 176 1.00 -2.07 -1.15
N HIS A 177 0.57 -0.93 -1.69
CA HIS A 177 -0.26 0.04 -0.98
C HIS A 177 -1.59 -0.54 -0.46
N VAL A 178 -2.07 -1.68 -0.98
CA VAL A 178 -3.29 -2.31 -0.44
C VAL A 178 -3.01 -2.94 0.93
N TYR A 179 -1.96 -3.76 1.08
CA TYR A 179 -1.61 -4.29 2.41
C TYR A 179 -1.07 -3.20 3.32
N GLU A 180 -0.38 -2.20 2.78
CA GLU A 180 0.12 -1.07 3.57
C GLU A 180 -1.03 -0.38 4.33
N PHE A 181 -2.08 0.02 3.62
CA PHE A 181 -3.16 0.79 4.21
C PHE A 181 -4.24 -0.10 4.84
N MET A 182 -4.78 -1.06 4.07
CA MET A 182 -5.86 -1.93 4.55
C MET A 182 -5.33 -3.03 5.45
N GLY A 183 -4.19 -3.65 5.12
CA GLY A 183 -3.54 -4.56 6.05
C GLY A 183 -3.12 -3.85 7.33
N GLY A 184 -2.46 -2.68 7.22
CA GLY A 184 -2.07 -1.87 8.37
C GLY A 184 -3.21 -1.54 9.34
N ILE A 185 -4.38 -1.12 8.83
CA ILE A 185 -5.54 -0.88 9.71
C ILE A 185 -6.16 -2.16 10.26
N ASN A 186 -6.17 -3.27 9.52
CA ASN A 186 -6.60 -4.57 10.06
C ASN A 186 -5.75 -4.98 11.26
N LEU A 187 -4.42 -4.86 11.12
CA LEU A 187 -3.46 -5.15 12.18
C LEU A 187 -3.64 -4.20 13.38
N ALA A 188 -3.85 -2.90 13.13
CA ALA A 188 -4.12 -1.91 14.17
C ALA A 188 -5.40 -2.22 14.95
N VAL A 189 -6.49 -2.57 14.25
CA VAL A 189 -7.75 -2.99 14.88
C VAL A 189 -7.52 -4.24 15.71
N ARG A 190 -6.88 -5.29 15.17
CA ARG A 190 -6.58 -6.53 15.90
C ARG A 190 -5.75 -6.28 17.17
N SER A 191 -4.75 -5.41 17.08
CA SER A 191 -3.91 -5.00 18.22
C SER A 191 -4.69 -4.26 19.31
N VAL A 192 -5.69 -3.45 18.91
CA VAL A 192 -6.52 -2.67 19.84
C VAL A 192 -7.63 -3.50 20.47
N THR A 193 -8.33 -4.33 19.68
CA THR A 193 -9.56 -5.01 20.10
C THR A 193 -9.32 -6.45 20.55
N GLY A 194 -8.16 -7.03 20.21
CA GLY A 194 -7.87 -8.45 20.38
C GLY A 194 -8.64 -9.37 19.43
N LYS A 195 -9.36 -8.81 18.45
CA LYS A 195 -10.17 -9.56 17.48
C LYS A 195 -9.76 -9.19 16.05
N ASP A 196 -9.66 -10.18 15.16
CA ASP A 196 -9.43 -9.90 13.74
C ASP A 196 -10.74 -9.38 13.12
N PRO A 197 -10.77 -8.16 12.54
CA PRO A 197 -11.99 -7.61 11.95
C PRO A 197 -12.32 -8.30 10.62
N ASP A 198 -13.60 -8.33 10.26
CA ASP A 198 -13.99 -8.72 8.90
C ASP A 198 -13.44 -7.69 7.90
N ALA A 199 -13.03 -8.14 6.72
CA ALA A 199 -12.40 -7.27 5.74
C ALA A 199 -13.03 -7.44 4.36
N TYR A 200 -13.49 -6.32 3.77
CA TYR A 200 -14.16 -6.32 2.48
C TYR A 200 -13.61 -5.27 1.53
N LEU A 201 -13.65 -5.59 0.24
CA LEU A 201 -13.54 -4.63 -0.83
C LEU A 201 -14.93 -4.20 -1.29
N ALA A 202 -15.21 -2.90 -1.29
CA ALA A 202 -16.37 -2.37 -2.00
C ALA A 202 -16.01 -2.34 -3.50
N ASP A 203 -16.46 -3.35 -4.23
CA ASP A 203 -16.09 -3.61 -5.62
C ASP A 203 -17.01 -2.85 -6.59
N TYR A 204 -16.44 -1.80 -7.18
CA TYR A 204 -17.09 -0.93 -8.17
C TYR A 204 -16.61 -1.18 -9.60
N ARG A 205 -15.83 -2.24 -9.86
CA ARG A 205 -15.26 -2.52 -11.19
C ARG A 205 -16.34 -2.78 -12.24
N ASN A 206 -17.49 -3.29 -11.81
CA ASN A 206 -18.70 -3.39 -12.63
C ASN A 206 -19.77 -2.45 -12.09
N HIS A 207 -19.96 -1.30 -12.75
CA HIS A 207 -20.97 -0.29 -12.35
C HIS A 207 -22.41 -0.81 -12.39
N ASN A 208 -22.69 -1.88 -13.14
CA ASN A 208 -24.02 -2.51 -13.20
C ASN A 208 -24.20 -3.61 -12.15
N ASN A 209 -23.13 -4.03 -11.46
CA ASN A 209 -23.16 -5.07 -10.44
C ASN A 209 -22.10 -4.80 -9.37
N MET A 210 -22.33 -3.73 -8.59
CA MET A 210 -21.48 -3.38 -7.46
C MET A 210 -21.72 -4.36 -6.31
N LYS A 211 -20.66 -4.88 -5.71
CA LYS A 211 -20.76 -5.87 -4.63
C LYS A 211 -19.74 -5.62 -3.52
N MET A 212 -20.05 -6.09 -2.32
CA MET A 212 -19.02 -6.28 -1.28
C MET A 212 -18.34 -7.62 -1.56
N GLN A 213 -17.03 -7.63 -1.73
CA GLN A 213 -16.23 -8.83 -1.91
C GLN A 213 -15.37 -9.04 -0.66
N GLU A 214 -15.40 -10.25 -0.07
CA GLU A 214 -14.52 -10.56 1.06
C GLU A 214 -13.05 -10.48 0.63
N LEU A 215 -12.16 -9.98 1.49
CA LEU A 215 -10.74 -9.85 1.17
C LEU A 215 -10.10 -11.20 0.83
N LYS A 216 -10.43 -12.26 1.57
CA LYS A 216 -9.94 -13.62 1.28
C LYS A 216 -10.41 -14.12 -0.09
N GLU A 217 -11.67 -13.89 -0.43
CA GLU A 217 -12.21 -14.17 -1.77
C GLU A 217 -11.43 -13.38 -2.84
N ALA A 218 -11.18 -12.08 -2.61
CA ALA A 218 -10.47 -11.23 -3.56
C ALA A 218 -9.02 -11.69 -3.80
N ILE A 219 -8.29 -12.05 -2.74
CA ILE A 219 -6.94 -12.61 -2.81
C ILE A 219 -6.94 -13.95 -3.56
N GLY A 220 -7.87 -14.85 -3.24
CA GLY A 220 -7.98 -16.15 -3.91
C GLY A 220 -8.37 -16.05 -5.40
N VAL A 221 -9.21 -15.08 -5.76
CA VAL A 221 -9.55 -14.79 -7.16
C VAL A 221 -8.34 -14.21 -7.89
N GLU A 222 -7.64 -13.25 -7.30
CA GLU A 222 -6.47 -12.64 -7.91
C GLU A 222 -5.34 -13.66 -8.11
N SER A 223 -4.96 -14.40 -7.07
CA SER A 223 -3.87 -15.38 -7.14
C SER A 223 -4.11 -16.41 -8.25
N ARG A 224 -5.32 -16.97 -8.35
CA ARG A 224 -5.71 -17.94 -9.38
C ARG A 224 -5.86 -17.35 -10.77
N ALA A 225 -6.18 -16.06 -10.88
CA ALA A 225 -6.29 -15.39 -12.17
C ALA A 225 -4.92 -14.93 -12.71
N THR A 226 -3.96 -14.66 -11.82
CA THR A 226 -2.66 -14.06 -12.14
C THR A 226 -1.48 -14.99 -11.82
N VAL A 227 -0.82 -14.84 -10.68
CA VAL A 227 0.48 -15.46 -10.35
C VAL A 227 0.45 -16.99 -10.25
N LEU A 228 -0.73 -17.59 -10.12
CA LEU A 228 -0.90 -19.05 -10.17
C LEU A 228 -1.50 -19.55 -11.48
N ASN A 229 -1.79 -18.65 -12.42
CA ASN A 229 -2.33 -18.99 -13.73
C ASN A 229 -1.20 -19.18 -14.75
N PRO A 230 -0.96 -20.41 -15.25
CA PRO A 230 0.12 -20.64 -16.22
C PRO A 230 0.01 -19.80 -17.49
N SER A 231 -1.21 -19.46 -17.93
CA SER A 231 -1.40 -18.61 -19.12
C SER A 231 -0.98 -17.17 -18.85
N TYR A 232 -1.37 -16.61 -17.70
CA TYR A 232 -0.93 -15.28 -17.31
C TYR A 232 0.59 -15.23 -17.13
N VAL A 233 1.16 -16.20 -16.40
CA VAL A 233 2.59 -16.25 -16.11
C VAL A 233 3.42 -16.36 -17.40
N ARG A 234 3.01 -17.18 -18.38
CA ARG A 234 3.67 -17.22 -19.71
C ARG A 234 3.69 -15.87 -20.40
N GLU A 235 2.56 -15.16 -20.41
CA GLU A 235 2.49 -13.83 -21.03
C GLU A 235 3.35 -12.81 -20.28
N VAL A 236 3.35 -12.83 -18.94
CA VAL A 236 4.23 -11.95 -18.14
C VAL A 236 5.70 -12.25 -18.41
N MET A 237 6.08 -13.53 -18.50
CA MET A 237 7.45 -13.98 -18.81
C MET A 237 7.90 -13.67 -20.24
N SER A 238 6.99 -13.30 -21.14
CA SER A 238 7.35 -12.77 -22.46
C SER A 238 7.91 -11.34 -22.38
N GLY A 239 7.69 -10.65 -21.26
CA GLY A 239 8.38 -9.41 -20.92
C GLY A 239 9.80 -9.65 -20.41
N GLY A 240 10.49 -8.59 -19.99
CA GLY A 240 11.86 -8.65 -19.48
C GLY A 240 11.95 -8.53 -17.97
N ALA A 241 13.05 -7.92 -17.49
CA ALA A 241 13.35 -7.74 -16.07
C ALA A 241 12.22 -7.09 -15.23
N GLU A 242 11.46 -6.14 -15.81
CA GLU A 242 10.31 -5.52 -15.13
C GLU A 242 9.17 -6.51 -14.84
N SER A 243 8.96 -7.49 -15.73
CA SER A 243 7.98 -8.56 -15.50
C SER A 243 8.40 -9.49 -14.37
N ALA A 244 9.70 -9.79 -14.27
CA ALA A 244 10.26 -10.54 -13.14
C ALA A 244 10.06 -9.78 -11.81
N ALA A 245 10.25 -8.46 -11.82
CA ALA A 245 10.00 -7.62 -10.65
C ALA A 245 8.53 -7.65 -10.21
N LYS A 246 7.57 -7.60 -11.14
CA LYS A 246 6.13 -7.69 -10.82
C LYS A 246 5.74 -9.00 -10.15
N ILE A 247 6.29 -10.13 -10.60
CA ILE A 247 6.06 -11.43 -9.95
C ILE A 247 6.64 -11.43 -8.53
N THR A 248 7.86 -10.89 -8.39
CA THR A 248 8.54 -10.78 -7.09
C THR A 248 7.72 -9.92 -6.12
N GLU A 249 7.20 -8.80 -6.60
CA GLU A 249 6.35 -7.89 -5.82
C GLU A 249 5.11 -8.61 -5.28
N VAL A 250 4.44 -9.44 -6.09
CA VAL A 250 3.29 -10.23 -5.59
C VAL A 250 3.70 -11.19 -4.47
N VAL A 251 4.85 -11.86 -4.59
CA VAL A 251 5.36 -12.75 -3.54
C VAL A 251 5.67 -11.95 -2.26
N THR A 252 6.32 -10.80 -2.39
CA THR A 252 6.62 -9.88 -1.27
C THR A 252 5.34 -9.32 -0.63
N ASN A 253 4.34 -8.95 -1.42
CA ASN A 253 3.06 -8.44 -0.92
C ASN A 253 2.26 -9.54 -0.21
N THR A 254 2.39 -10.79 -0.65
CA THR A 254 1.81 -11.96 0.04
C THR A 254 2.38 -12.08 1.46
N TYR A 255 3.70 -11.88 1.63
CA TYR A 255 4.32 -11.78 2.97
C TYR A 255 3.75 -10.61 3.78
N GLY A 256 3.59 -9.42 3.18
CA GLY A 256 2.98 -8.26 3.83
C GLY A 256 1.56 -8.52 4.34
N TRP A 257 0.77 -9.27 3.58
CA TRP A 257 -0.55 -9.73 4.03
C TRP A 257 -0.48 -10.76 5.15
N ASN A 258 0.48 -11.70 5.15
CA ASN A 258 0.63 -12.61 6.28
C ASN A 258 0.91 -11.87 7.60
N VAL A 259 1.73 -10.83 7.57
CA VAL A 259 2.01 -10.02 8.77
C VAL A 259 0.77 -9.25 9.22
N THR A 260 0.09 -8.60 8.27
CA THR A 260 -0.98 -7.66 8.61
C THR A 260 -2.34 -8.34 8.84
N LYS A 261 -2.65 -9.39 8.10
CA LYS A 261 -3.90 -10.15 8.18
C LYS A 261 -3.66 -11.63 7.82
N PRO A 262 -3.13 -12.45 8.73
CA PRO A 262 -2.70 -13.82 8.43
C PRO A 262 -3.82 -14.71 7.88
N ASP A 263 -5.06 -14.55 8.37
CA ASP A 263 -6.19 -15.43 8.02
C ASP A 263 -6.62 -15.38 6.53
N VAL A 264 -6.17 -14.36 5.79
CA VAL A 264 -6.45 -14.27 4.34
C VAL A 264 -5.39 -14.92 3.46
N ILE A 265 -4.26 -15.36 4.04
CA ILE A 265 -3.20 -16.07 3.33
C ILE A 265 -3.11 -17.50 3.84
N ASP A 266 -3.61 -18.44 3.03
CA ASP A 266 -3.58 -19.87 3.35
C ASP A 266 -2.18 -20.47 3.12
N ASN A 267 -1.87 -21.56 3.84
CA ASN A 267 -0.59 -22.28 3.68
C ASN A 267 -0.43 -22.79 2.24
N GLU A 268 -1.53 -23.21 1.63
CA GLU A 268 -1.61 -23.72 0.27
C GLU A 268 -1.20 -22.67 -0.76
N LEU A 269 -1.44 -21.38 -0.52
CA LEU A 269 -0.99 -20.31 -1.43
C LEU A 269 0.55 -20.29 -1.52
N TRP A 270 1.25 -20.44 -0.39
CA TRP A 270 2.71 -20.54 -0.38
C TRP A 270 3.21 -21.82 -1.04
N ASP A 271 2.55 -22.96 -0.80
CA ASP A 271 2.89 -24.21 -1.46
C ASP A 271 2.71 -24.13 -2.99
N GLU A 272 1.67 -23.44 -3.46
CA GLU A 272 1.44 -23.20 -4.89
C GLU A 272 2.46 -22.21 -5.49
N LEU A 273 2.83 -21.15 -4.77
CA LEU A 273 3.90 -20.23 -5.20
C LEU A 273 5.26 -20.96 -5.29
N TYR A 274 5.60 -21.79 -4.30
CA TYR A 274 6.78 -22.66 -4.34
C TYR A 274 6.73 -23.60 -5.55
N SER A 275 5.59 -24.27 -5.77
CA SER A 275 5.42 -25.21 -6.87
C SER A 275 5.52 -24.54 -8.25
N MET A 276 5.08 -23.28 -8.38
CA MET A 276 5.11 -22.51 -9.63
C MET A 276 6.49 -21.92 -9.92
N TYR A 277 7.13 -21.29 -8.94
CA TYR A 277 8.30 -20.43 -9.17
C TYR A 277 9.64 -21.04 -8.73
N VAL A 278 9.62 -22.04 -7.84
CA VAL A 278 10.84 -22.73 -7.36
C VAL A 278 10.96 -24.11 -8.01
N GLU A 279 9.93 -24.95 -7.89
CA GLU A 279 9.95 -26.27 -8.53
C GLU A 279 9.74 -26.18 -10.05
N ASP A 280 8.97 -25.19 -10.51
CA ASP A 280 8.47 -25.09 -11.89
C ASP A 280 7.68 -26.33 -12.33
N THR A 281 6.78 -26.81 -11.46
CA THR A 281 5.95 -28.01 -11.71
C THR A 281 5.05 -27.88 -12.95
N ARG A 282 4.83 -26.65 -13.42
CA ARG A 282 4.05 -26.35 -14.63
C ARG A 282 4.91 -26.31 -15.91
N ASN A 283 6.23 -26.51 -15.79
CA ASN A 283 7.19 -26.48 -16.89
C ASN A 283 7.12 -25.22 -17.75
N LEU A 284 7.05 -24.05 -17.10
CA LEU A 284 6.98 -22.77 -17.79
C LEU A 284 8.36 -22.18 -18.09
N GLY A 285 9.42 -22.73 -17.48
CA GLY A 285 10.77 -22.18 -17.53
C GLY A 285 10.94 -20.98 -16.60
N THR A 286 10.22 -20.96 -15.46
CA THR A 286 10.23 -19.81 -14.53
C THR A 286 11.64 -19.55 -14.01
N LYS A 287 12.36 -20.58 -13.59
CA LYS A 287 13.74 -20.49 -13.10
C LYS A 287 14.69 -19.91 -14.16
N GLU A 288 14.64 -20.43 -15.38
CA GLU A 288 15.48 -19.99 -16.50
C GLU A 288 15.17 -18.55 -16.89
N PHE A 289 13.89 -18.17 -16.88
CA PHE A 289 13.46 -16.80 -17.10
C PHE A 289 14.06 -15.85 -16.06
N PHE A 290 13.94 -16.15 -14.77
CA PHE A 290 14.52 -15.30 -13.74
C PHE A 290 16.04 -15.24 -13.84
N ARG A 291 16.73 -16.38 -14.02
CA ARG A 291 18.19 -16.41 -14.19
C ARG A 291 18.66 -15.52 -15.35
N ARG A 292 17.92 -15.48 -16.45
CA ARG A 292 18.25 -14.69 -17.64
C ARG A 292 17.90 -13.22 -17.49
N GLU A 293 16.69 -12.90 -17.04
CA GLU A 293 16.16 -11.53 -17.05
C GLU A 293 16.49 -10.75 -15.79
N ASN A 294 16.40 -11.40 -14.61
CA ASN A 294 16.64 -10.77 -13.32
C ASN A 294 16.92 -11.83 -12.22
N PRO A 295 18.17 -12.28 -12.06
CA PRO A 295 18.49 -13.29 -11.04
C PRO A 295 18.26 -12.79 -9.62
N GLY A 296 18.37 -11.47 -9.39
CA GLY A 296 18.08 -10.84 -8.10
C GLY A 296 16.61 -10.99 -7.68
N ALA A 297 15.68 -10.96 -8.63
CA ALA A 297 14.27 -11.22 -8.37
C ALA A 297 14.03 -12.63 -7.82
N LEU A 298 14.70 -13.66 -8.35
CA LEU A 298 14.57 -15.02 -7.80
C LEU A 298 15.30 -15.20 -6.46
N GLN A 299 16.40 -14.49 -6.24
CA GLN A 299 17.00 -14.41 -4.90
C GLN A 299 16.01 -13.82 -3.88
N GLU A 300 15.28 -12.78 -4.27
CA GLU A 300 14.27 -12.16 -3.41
C GLU A 300 13.07 -13.07 -3.17
N ILE A 301 12.52 -13.73 -4.21
CA ILE A 301 11.43 -14.71 -4.06
C ILE A 301 11.81 -15.82 -3.08
N THR A 302 13.01 -16.39 -3.24
CA THR A 302 13.51 -17.45 -2.34
C THR A 302 13.74 -16.94 -0.93
N ALA A 303 14.24 -15.71 -0.76
CA ALA A 303 14.43 -15.08 0.54
C ALA A 303 13.10 -14.80 1.25
N VAL A 304 12.11 -14.23 0.55
CA VAL A 304 10.76 -13.99 1.09
C VAL A 304 10.14 -15.29 1.56
N MET A 305 10.15 -16.36 0.74
CA MET A 305 9.60 -17.66 1.14
C MET A 305 10.29 -18.23 2.39
N MET A 306 11.62 -18.12 2.48
CA MET A 306 12.38 -18.57 3.64
C MET A 306 12.08 -17.73 4.88
N GLU A 307 11.88 -16.42 4.74
CA GLU A 307 11.51 -15.53 5.83
C GLU A 307 10.09 -15.80 6.31
N THR A 308 9.13 -16.02 5.39
CA THR A 308 7.78 -16.44 5.72
C THR A 308 7.80 -17.69 6.59
N ALA A 309 8.62 -18.69 6.23
CA ALA A 309 8.77 -19.91 7.01
C ALA A 309 9.49 -19.68 8.35
N ARG A 310 10.57 -18.86 8.37
CA ARG A 310 11.31 -18.52 9.61
C ARG A 310 10.42 -17.85 10.65
N LYS A 311 9.51 -16.99 10.20
CA LYS A 311 8.49 -16.30 11.01
C LYS A 311 7.27 -17.17 11.35
N GLY A 312 7.23 -18.42 10.90
CA GLY A 312 6.13 -19.36 11.17
C GLY A 312 4.84 -19.10 10.38
N MET A 313 4.88 -18.19 9.40
CA MET A 313 3.72 -17.80 8.59
C MET A 313 3.46 -18.78 7.42
N TRP A 314 4.46 -19.60 7.07
CA TRP A 314 4.32 -20.73 6.15
C TRP A 314 4.87 -22.00 6.78
N LYS A 315 4.06 -23.06 6.82
CA LYS A 315 4.43 -24.38 7.35
C LYS A 315 5.09 -25.22 6.27
N ALA A 316 6.24 -24.75 5.78
CA ALA A 316 7.05 -25.48 4.81
C ALA A 316 7.61 -26.77 5.40
N THR A 317 7.66 -27.83 4.60
CA THR A 317 8.39 -29.07 4.93
C THR A 317 9.90 -28.84 4.91
N ASP A 318 10.67 -29.63 5.66
CA ASP A 318 12.14 -29.55 5.62
C ASP A 318 12.70 -29.75 4.20
N ARG A 319 12.03 -30.56 3.38
CA ARG A 319 12.40 -30.74 1.97
C ARG A 319 12.26 -29.43 1.18
N GLN A 320 11.14 -28.71 1.35
CA GLN A 320 10.94 -27.41 0.71
C GLN A 320 11.99 -26.40 1.19
N LEU A 321 12.27 -26.35 2.49
CA LEU A 321 13.26 -25.44 3.07
C LEU A 321 14.67 -25.71 2.54
N THR A 322 15.12 -26.96 2.53
CA THR A 322 16.44 -27.32 1.98
C THR A 322 16.51 -27.05 0.47
N ASN A 323 15.43 -27.27 -0.27
CA ASN A 323 15.38 -26.97 -1.71
C ASN A 323 15.52 -25.46 -1.97
N ILE A 324 14.72 -24.63 -1.31
CA ILE A 324 14.78 -23.18 -1.46
C ILE A 324 16.13 -22.64 -1.01
N ALA A 325 16.66 -23.09 0.13
CA ALA A 325 17.97 -22.70 0.61
C ALA A 325 19.08 -23.04 -0.40
N GLY A 326 19.04 -24.25 -0.96
CA GLY A 326 19.98 -24.69 -2.00
C GLY A 326 19.92 -23.82 -3.25
N LEU A 327 18.70 -23.54 -3.74
CA LEU A 327 18.50 -22.64 -4.89
C LEU A 327 19.01 -21.22 -4.60
N HIS A 328 18.66 -20.66 -3.44
CA HIS A 328 19.09 -19.33 -3.02
C HIS A 328 20.62 -19.25 -2.94
N SER A 329 21.27 -20.21 -2.27
CA SER A 329 22.73 -20.28 -2.19
C SER A 329 23.39 -20.43 -3.56
N GLN A 330 22.78 -21.19 -4.48
CA GLN A 330 23.29 -21.31 -5.84
C GLN A 330 23.23 -19.99 -6.59
N LEU A 331 22.11 -19.25 -6.47
CA LEU A 331 21.94 -17.96 -7.12
C LEU A 331 22.93 -16.92 -6.59
N VAL A 332 23.13 -16.87 -5.27
CA VAL A 332 24.15 -15.99 -4.65
C VAL A 332 25.55 -16.39 -5.12
N LYS A 333 25.81 -17.68 -5.32
CA LYS A 333 27.09 -18.16 -5.84
C LYS A 333 27.35 -17.77 -7.29
N GLU A 334 26.32 -17.83 -8.13
CA GLU A 334 26.42 -17.59 -9.56
C GLU A 334 26.42 -16.09 -9.88
N TYR A 335 25.61 -15.30 -9.19
CA TYR A 335 25.33 -13.90 -9.53
C TYR A 335 25.74 -12.89 -8.46
N GLY A 336 26.19 -13.34 -7.29
CA GLY A 336 26.41 -12.48 -6.12
C GLY A 336 25.09 -12.15 -5.40
N SER A 337 25.20 -11.65 -4.16
CA SER A 337 24.04 -11.17 -3.39
C SER A 337 23.56 -9.82 -3.91
N THR A 338 22.24 -9.61 -3.93
CA THR A 338 21.61 -8.32 -4.29
C THR A 338 21.90 -7.20 -3.29
N GLY A 339 22.27 -7.53 -2.05
CA GLY A 339 22.59 -6.55 -1.01
C GLY A 339 21.44 -5.71 -0.49
N SER A 340 20.22 -6.01 -0.93
CA SER A 340 19.01 -5.25 -0.63
C SER A 340 17.83 -6.22 -0.50
N GLY A 341 16.70 -5.72 -0.02
CA GLY A 341 15.52 -6.56 0.24
C GLY A 341 15.76 -7.63 1.30
N PHE A 342 14.92 -8.66 1.31
CA PHE A 342 15.08 -9.82 2.17
C PHE A 342 16.38 -10.57 1.87
N ALA A 343 16.75 -10.69 0.60
CA ALA A 343 17.91 -11.49 0.19
C ALA A 343 19.26 -10.94 0.71
N GLY A 344 19.40 -9.62 0.83
CA GLY A 344 20.66 -8.99 1.24
C GLY A 344 20.67 -8.38 2.63
N GLY A 345 19.53 -7.88 3.12
CA GLY A 345 19.48 -6.99 4.28
C GLY A 345 19.13 -7.65 5.62
N ASN A 346 18.89 -8.96 5.65
CA ASN A 346 18.32 -9.65 6.80
C ASN A 346 19.27 -10.72 7.36
N ALA A 347 19.96 -10.42 8.45
CA ALA A 347 21.00 -11.29 9.00
C ALA A 347 20.42 -12.58 9.62
N LYS A 348 19.27 -12.47 10.32
CA LYS A 348 18.60 -13.64 10.92
C LYS A 348 18.11 -14.62 9.86
N LEU A 349 17.67 -14.11 8.71
CA LEU A 349 17.29 -14.92 7.56
C LEU A 349 18.50 -15.60 6.93
N GLN A 350 19.62 -14.90 6.78
CA GLN A 350 20.85 -15.48 6.25
C GLN A 350 21.32 -16.66 7.12
N ASP A 351 21.29 -16.52 8.44
CA ASP A 351 21.60 -17.61 9.37
C ASP A 351 20.61 -18.78 9.24
N PHE A 352 19.32 -18.48 9.08
CA PHE A 352 18.29 -19.51 8.87
C PHE A 352 18.49 -20.28 7.55
N ILE A 353 18.81 -19.58 6.47
CA ILE A 353 19.14 -20.19 5.16
C ILE A 353 20.38 -21.07 5.31
N ALA A 354 21.46 -20.57 5.92
CA ALA A 354 22.68 -21.33 6.15
C ALA A 354 22.43 -22.60 6.97
N GLY A 355 21.55 -22.55 7.97
CA GLY A 355 21.14 -23.71 8.77
C GLY A 355 20.39 -24.81 8.01
N LYS A 356 19.90 -24.52 6.80
CA LYS A 356 19.21 -25.50 5.93
C LYS A 356 20.10 -26.07 4.81
N LEU A 357 21.36 -25.64 4.75
CA LEU A 357 22.37 -26.08 3.79
C LEU A 357 23.30 -27.17 4.36
N SER A 358 24.06 -27.82 3.48
CA SER A 358 25.19 -28.64 3.90
C SER A 358 26.28 -27.77 4.55
N ALA A 359 27.13 -28.34 5.42
CA ALA A 359 28.19 -27.57 6.07
C ALA A 359 29.14 -26.87 5.07
N GLN A 360 29.42 -27.51 3.94
CA GLN A 360 30.27 -26.94 2.89
C GLN A 360 29.58 -25.78 2.17
N ASP A 361 28.29 -25.93 1.83
CA ASP A 361 27.52 -24.90 1.13
C ASP A 361 27.24 -23.71 2.04
N ALA A 362 26.92 -23.95 3.32
CA ALA A 362 26.74 -22.90 4.33
C ALA A 362 28.01 -22.04 4.48
N GLN A 363 29.20 -22.66 4.54
CA GLN A 363 30.46 -21.91 4.57
C GLN A 363 30.68 -21.08 3.30
N ALA A 364 30.34 -21.61 2.13
CA ALA A 364 30.46 -20.88 0.87
C ALA A 364 29.49 -19.69 0.80
N TYR A 365 28.23 -19.90 1.18
CA TYR A 365 27.21 -18.88 1.26
C TYR A 365 27.60 -17.75 2.22
N ASN A 366 27.98 -18.07 3.46
CA ASN A 366 28.37 -17.09 4.46
C ASN A 366 29.58 -16.25 4.05
N ARG A 367 30.56 -16.85 3.35
CA ARG A 367 31.69 -16.10 2.80
C ARG A 367 31.24 -15.07 1.75
N GLN A 368 30.28 -15.40 0.90
CA GLN A 368 29.77 -14.49 -0.13
C GLN A 368 28.97 -13.35 0.46
N ILE A 369 28.10 -13.64 1.43
CA ILE A 369 27.35 -12.62 2.17
C ILE A 369 28.30 -11.67 2.92
N THR A 370 29.30 -12.20 3.62
CA THR A 370 30.28 -11.38 4.37
C THR A 370 31.11 -10.49 3.45
N ALA A 371 31.57 -11.02 2.31
CA ALA A 371 32.33 -10.26 1.32
C ALA A 371 31.51 -9.07 0.79
N MET A 372 30.22 -9.28 0.55
CA MET A 372 29.30 -8.23 0.09
C MET A 372 29.09 -7.15 1.17
N ASN A 373 28.82 -7.53 2.42
CA ASN A 373 28.65 -6.58 3.52
C ASN A 373 29.90 -5.73 3.78
N THR A 374 31.09 -6.33 3.62
CA THR A 374 32.38 -5.64 3.75
C THR A 374 32.58 -4.65 2.59
N ALA A 375 32.24 -5.04 1.36
CA ALA A 375 32.30 -4.16 0.20
C ALA A 375 31.35 -2.95 0.33
N ALA A 376 30.11 -3.16 0.78
CA ALA A 376 29.13 -2.10 1.02
C ALA A 376 29.55 -1.13 2.15
N SER A 377 30.21 -1.64 3.20
CA SER A 377 30.75 -0.81 4.29
C SER A 377 31.97 0.01 3.81
N SER A 378 32.80 -0.55 2.93
CA SER A 378 33.96 0.14 2.37
C SER A 378 33.57 1.29 1.43
N SER A 379 32.50 1.14 0.65
CA SER A 379 31.95 2.22 -0.21
C SER A 379 31.25 3.33 0.58
N GLN A 380 30.80 3.08 1.83
CA GLN A 380 30.35 4.13 2.74
C GLN A 380 31.50 4.94 3.37
N SER A 381 32.69 4.35 3.51
CA SER A 381 33.87 5.01 4.08
C SER A 381 34.79 5.69 3.05
N GLY A 382 34.60 5.40 1.76
CA GLY A 382 35.59 5.70 0.73
C GLY A 382 34.97 6.06 -0.61
N GLN A 383 34.07 7.04 -0.66
CA GLN A 383 33.78 7.82 -1.86
C GLN A 383 33.05 9.09 -1.46
N SER A 384 33.59 10.26 -1.84
CA SER A 384 32.84 11.50 -1.91
C SER A 384 31.49 11.17 -2.54
N GLY A 385 30.42 11.26 -1.74
CA GLY A 385 29.08 10.98 -2.22
C GLY A 385 28.89 11.74 -3.53
N MET A 386 28.55 11.03 -4.60
CA MET A 386 28.01 11.68 -5.77
C MET A 386 26.71 12.34 -5.31
N VAL A 387 26.83 13.61 -4.92
CA VAL A 387 25.71 14.52 -4.82
C VAL A 387 25.14 14.52 -6.22
N LEU A 388 23.94 13.94 -6.40
CA LEU A 388 23.09 14.33 -7.51
C LEU A 388 23.03 15.85 -7.42
N GLN A 389 23.73 16.54 -8.33
CA GLN A 389 23.62 17.97 -8.44
C GLN A 389 22.15 18.23 -8.70
N LYS A 390 21.47 18.74 -7.67
CA LYS A 390 20.18 19.39 -7.83
C LYS A 390 20.43 20.40 -8.93
N GLN A 391 19.89 20.14 -10.12
CA GLN A 391 19.83 21.14 -11.16
C GLN A 391 18.95 22.23 -10.56
N GLN A 392 19.61 23.25 -9.99
CA GLN A 392 18.95 24.45 -9.57
C GLN A 392 18.36 25.01 -10.85
N VAL A 393 17.02 24.99 -10.93
CA VAL A 393 16.30 25.89 -11.80
C VAL A 393 16.58 27.27 -11.23
N GLN A 394 17.70 27.83 -11.65
CA GLN A 394 18.05 29.21 -11.42
C GLN A 394 17.11 30.02 -12.31
N GLN A 395 16.25 30.80 -11.67
CA GLN A 395 15.67 31.99 -12.29
C GLN A 395 16.82 32.77 -12.90
N GLY A 396 16.95 32.71 -14.22
CA GLY A 396 17.90 33.50 -14.96
C GLY A 396 17.37 34.92 -15.06
N ASP A 397 18.02 35.83 -14.33
CA ASP A 397 18.17 37.20 -14.82
C ASP A 397 19.20 37.19 -15.96
N ASP A 398 18.87 37.97 -16.98
CA ASP A 398 19.56 38.12 -18.26
C ASP A 398 21.06 38.45 -18.15
N ALA A 399 21.87 37.78 -19.00
CA ALA A 399 22.74 38.45 -19.98
C ALA A 399 23.54 37.45 -20.85
N GLY A 400 23.28 37.48 -22.16
CA GLY A 400 24.34 37.32 -23.18
C GLY A 400 24.58 35.94 -23.80
N GLU A 401 23.71 35.51 -24.72
CA GLU A 401 24.07 35.22 -26.14
C GLU A 401 22.84 34.63 -26.87
N THR A 402 22.20 35.44 -27.71
CA THR A 402 21.00 35.11 -28.46
C THR A 402 21.34 34.53 -29.82
N LYS A 403 20.99 33.26 -30.07
CA LYS A 403 20.67 32.80 -31.43
C LYS A 403 19.16 32.92 -31.63
N SER A 404 18.71 34.07 -32.13
CA SER A 404 17.31 34.28 -32.50
C SER A 404 16.99 33.53 -33.79
N LEU A 405 16.00 32.64 -33.72
CA LEU A 405 15.25 32.22 -34.91
C LEU A 405 14.21 33.31 -35.16
N ASN A 406 14.27 33.94 -36.33
CA ASN A 406 13.40 35.06 -36.72
C ASN A 406 11.94 34.62 -36.78
N SER A 407 11.22 34.84 -35.68
CA SER A 407 9.78 34.62 -35.49
C SER A 407 8.91 35.34 -36.53
N ILE A 408 9.44 36.39 -37.16
CA ILE A 408 8.80 37.12 -38.26
C ILE A 408 8.57 36.22 -39.50
N TRP A 409 9.52 35.34 -39.84
CA TRP A 409 9.40 34.46 -41.00
C TRP A 409 8.39 33.33 -40.77
N ILE A 410 8.27 32.87 -39.51
CA ILE A 410 7.29 31.84 -39.13
C ILE A 410 5.87 32.41 -39.22
N VAL A 411 5.66 33.64 -38.72
CA VAL A 411 4.36 34.32 -38.81
C VAL A 411 3.97 34.60 -40.26
N LEU A 412 4.92 35.03 -41.11
CA LEU A 412 4.69 35.22 -42.54
C LEU A 412 4.31 33.92 -43.27
N ALA A 413 4.99 32.81 -42.96
CA ALA A 413 4.69 31.52 -43.56
C ALA A 413 3.27 31.04 -43.20
N VAL A 414 2.85 31.20 -41.93
CA VAL A 414 1.51 30.84 -41.48
C VAL A 414 0.43 31.72 -42.15
N LEU A 415 0.68 33.02 -42.32
CA LEU A 415 -0.23 33.95 -43.00
C LEU A 415 -0.42 33.63 -44.49
N ILE A 416 0.66 33.21 -45.18
CA ILE A 416 0.61 32.80 -46.59
C ILE A 416 -0.20 31.50 -46.74
N ILE A 417 0.00 30.54 -45.85
CA ILE A 417 -0.75 29.27 -45.86
C ILE A 417 -2.24 29.53 -45.60
N PHE A 418 -2.56 30.40 -44.65
CA PHE A 418 -3.95 30.73 -44.31
C PHE A 418 -4.67 31.48 -45.44
N THR A 419 -3.99 32.40 -46.11
CA THR A 419 -4.56 33.12 -47.28
C THR A 419 -4.72 32.21 -48.49
N ALA A 420 -3.80 31.28 -48.74
CA ALA A 420 -3.95 30.26 -49.79
C ALA A 420 -5.16 29.36 -49.54
N LEU A 421 -5.38 28.91 -48.30
CA LEU A 421 -6.55 28.14 -47.90
C LEU A 421 -7.87 28.90 -48.11
N LEU A 422 -7.91 30.19 -47.77
CA LEU A 422 -9.08 31.03 -48.01
C LEU A 422 -9.39 31.22 -49.49
N VAL A 423 -8.38 31.36 -50.35
CA VAL A 423 -8.55 31.46 -51.80
C VAL A 423 -9.06 30.14 -52.39
N ILE A 424 -8.54 29.00 -51.93
CA ILE A 424 -9.01 27.66 -52.36
C ILE A 424 -10.47 27.44 -51.94
N LEU A 425 -10.84 27.81 -50.71
CA LEU A 425 -12.22 27.72 -50.22
C LEU A 425 -13.18 28.64 -50.97
N ARG A 426 -12.74 29.85 -51.35
CA ARG A 426 -13.53 30.75 -52.22
C ARG A 426 -13.70 30.22 -53.64
N LYS A 427 -12.69 29.57 -54.23
CA LYS A 427 -12.78 28.96 -55.57
C LYS A 427 -13.69 27.73 -55.57
N LYS A 428 -13.74 26.94 -54.48
CA LYS A 428 -14.65 25.80 -54.33
C LYS A 428 -16.12 26.20 -54.12
N ARG A 429 -16.42 27.41 -53.64
CA ARG A 429 -17.79 27.93 -53.50
C ARG A 429 -18.35 28.62 -54.75
N ARG A 430 -17.55 28.78 -55.82
CA ARG A 430 -17.96 29.41 -57.09
C ARG A 430 -17.93 28.45 -58.29
N LYS A 431 -17.87 27.14 -58.05
CA LYS A 431 -18.06 26.10 -59.06
C LYS A 431 -19.26 25.26 -58.70
#